data_AF-K1ET86-F1
#
_entry.id   AF-K1ET86-F1
#
_cell.length_a   1.000
_cell.length_b   1.000
_cell.length_c   1.000
_cell.angle_alpha   90.00
_cell.angle_beta   90.00
_cell.angle_gamma   90.00
#
_symmetry.space_group_name_H-M   'P 1'
#
loop_
_entity.id
_entity.type
_entity.pdbx_description
1 polymer ?
#
loop_
_entity_poly.entity_id
_entity_poly.type
_entity_poly.pdbx_seq_one_letter_code
_entity_poly.pdbx_strand_id
1 'polypeptide(L)' 'MLSEGYFRWSAQDSALLVTEVSFERSCLPVHVRAFHRAHVDGPDLQAHELALEHGDRVHLVRPEAAPGVHGLEWSWPD' A
#
# COMPACT_ATOMS: atom_id res chain seq x y z
N MET A 1 26.63 9.41 -26.94
CA MET A 1 25.60 10.37 -26.51
C MET A 1 24.96 9.78 -25.25
N LEU A 2 25.48 10.16 -24.07
CA LEU A 2 24.98 9.70 -22.78
C LEU A 2 23.95 10.73 -22.31
N SER A 3 22.74 10.32 -21.96
CA SER A 3 21.83 11.22 -21.26
C SER A 3 22.43 11.50 -19.87
N GLU A 4 22.80 12.75 -19.61
CA GLU A 4 23.46 13.25 -18.40
C GLU A 4 22.51 13.33 -17.19
N GLY A 5 21.82 12.23 -16.89
CA GLY A 5 21.11 12.04 -15.62
C GLY A 5 19.58 12.07 -15.71
N TYR A 6 18.97 11.51 -14.67
CA TYR A 6 17.54 11.54 -14.39
C TYR A 6 17.32 12.39 -13.14
N PHE A 7 16.55 13.47 -13.26
CA PHE A 7 16.19 14.32 -12.13
C PHE A 7 14.68 14.58 -12.13
N ARG A 8 14.10 14.66 -10.93
CA ARG A 8 12.72 15.05 -10.71
C ARG A 8 12.70 16.18 -9.70
N TRP A 9 12.24 17.34 -10.14
CA TRP A 9 11.97 18.47 -9.25
C TRP A 9 10.65 18.24 -8.50
N SER A 10 10.64 18.42 -7.18
CA SER A 10 9.43 18.42 -6.36
C SER A 10 9.29 19.80 -5.72
N ALA A 11 8.17 20.47 -5.97
CA ALA A 11 7.92 21.84 -5.51
C ALA A 11 7.03 21.93 -4.27
N GLN A 12 6.38 20.81 -3.90
CA GLN A 12 5.41 20.75 -2.80
C GLN A 12 5.65 19.51 -1.97
N ASP A 13 5.74 19.71 -0.66
CA ASP A 13 5.72 18.62 0.32
C ASP A 13 4.27 18.18 0.51
N SER A 14 3.99 16.92 0.21
CA SER A 14 2.71 16.28 0.54
C SER A 14 2.96 15.20 1.59
N ALA A 15 2.19 15.23 2.67
CA ALA A 15 2.24 14.17 3.66
C ALA A 15 1.63 12.90 3.05
N LEU A 16 2.42 11.83 3.02
CA LEU A 16 1.98 10.52 2.58
C LEU A 16 1.77 9.64 3.81
N LEU A 17 0.61 8.98 3.87
CA LEU A 17 0.47 7.80 4.70
C LEU A 17 0.98 6.61 3.88
N VAL A 18 2.02 5.96 4.38
CA VAL A 18 2.61 4.77 3.77
C VAL A 18 2.49 3.61 4.75
N THR A 19 1.86 2.52 4.31
CA THR A 19 1.88 1.23 5.02
C THR A 19 2.56 0.21 4.14
N GLU A 20 3.57 -0.47 4.67
CA GLU A 20 4.31 -1.54 3.99
C GLU A 20 4.18 -2.83 4.79
N VAL A 21 3.95 -3.93 4.09
CA VAL A 21 4.08 -5.29 4.64
C VAL A 21 4.99 -6.09 3.73
N SER A 22 6.00 -6.73 4.31
CA SER A 22 6.86 -7.71 3.64
C SER A 22 6.53 -9.10 4.18
N PHE A 23 6.30 -10.04 3.29
CA PHE A 23 5.96 -11.43 3.59
C PHE A 23 7.20 -12.32 3.47
N GLU A 24 7.13 -13.48 4.11
CA GLU A 24 8.15 -14.49 3.93
C GLU A 24 8.00 -15.14 2.54
N ARG A 25 9.07 -15.20 1.74
CA ARG A 25 9.01 -15.74 0.37
C ARG A 25 8.59 -17.21 0.28
N SER A 26 8.78 -17.99 1.34
CA SER A 26 8.35 -19.40 1.36
C SER A 26 6.86 -19.57 1.64
N CYS A 27 6.17 -18.51 2.08
CA CYS A 27 4.76 -18.49 2.44
C CYS A 27 4.14 -17.15 2.04
N LEU A 28 3.64 -17.08 0.81
CA LEU A 28 3.01 -15.87 0.27
C LEU A 28 1.48 -15.91 0.41
N PRO A 29 0.82 -14.77 0.65
CA PRO A 29 -0.64 -14.70 0.66
C PRO A 29 -1.21 -14.91 -0.74
N VAL A 30 -2.45 -15.41 -0.81
CA VAL A 30 -3.20 -15.61 -2.07
C VAL A 30 -3.92 -14.32 -2.49
N HIS A 31 -4.45 -13.60 -1.51
CA HIS A 31 -5.13 -12.32 -1.70
C HIS A 31 -4.57 -11.31 -0.71
N VAL A 32 -4.42 -10.07 -1.16
CA VAL A 32 -4.07 -8.93 -0.32
C VAL A 32 -4.92 -7.76 -0.76
N ARG A 33 -5.65 -7.15 0.16
CA ARG A 33 -6.47 -5.97 -0.13
C ARG A 33 -6.15 -4.84 0.82
N ALA A 34 -6.15 -3.63 0.29
CA ALA A 34 -6.20 -2.42 1.11
C ALA A 34 -7.64 -2.10 1.47
N PHE A 35 -7.84 -1.51 2.65
CA PHE A 35 -9.14 -0.95 3.05
C PHE A 35 -8.98 0.39 3.77
N HIS A 36 -10.07 1.16 3.79
CA HIS A 36 -10.23 2.35 4.64
C HIS A 36 -11.58 2.31 5.36
N ARG A 37 -11.58 2.57 6.68
CA ARG A 37 -12.79 2.69 7.52
C ARG A 37 -12.77 4.02 8.26
N ALA A 38 -13.94 4.59 8.55
CA ALA A 38 -14.02 5.80 9.40
C ALA A 38 -13.60 5.54 10.85
N HIS A 39 -13.77 4.31 11.35
CA HIS A 39 -13.43 3.85 12.70
C HIS A 39 -13.23 2.33 12.68
N VAL A 40 -12.64 1.77 13.75
CA VAL A 40 -12.12 0.38 13.77
C VAL A 40 -13.17 -0.68 13.42
N ASP A 41 -14.39 -0.55 13.94
CA ASP A 41 -15.49 -1.50 13.72
C ASP A 41 -16.45 -1.09 12.59
N GLY A 42 -16.11 -0.04 11.83
CA GLY A 42 -16.94 0.47 10.74
C GLY A 42 -16.84 -0.38 9.47
N PRO A 43 -17.76 -0.20 8.51
CA PRO A 43 -17.65 -0.82 7.20
C PRO A 43 -16.50 -0.21 6.39
N ASP A 44 -15.99 -0.98 5.42
CA ASP A 44 -15.00 -0.48 4.47
C ASP A 44 -15.64 0.59 3.57
N LEU A 45 -15.13 1.81 3.63
CA LEU A 45 -15.52 2.92 2.75
C LEU A 45 -14.87 2.80 1.38
N GLN A 46 -13.67 2.23 1.35
CA GLN A 46 -12.92 1.91 0.14
C GLN A 46 -12.19 0.60 0.37
N ALA A 47 -12.15 -0.25 -0.66
CA ALA A 47 -11.32 -1.45 -0.68
C ALA A 47 -10.88 -1.78 -2.11
N HIS A 48 -9.66 -2.28 -2.26
CA HIS A 48 -9.17 -2.84 -3.52
C HIS A 48 -8.04 -3.83 -3.28
N GLU A 49 -7.93 -4.79 -4.20
CA GLU A 49 -6.82 -5.74 -4.25
C GLU A 49 -5.50 -5.03 -4.54
N LEU A 50 -4.44 -5.56 -3.95
CA LEU A 50 -3.05 -5.19 -4.17
C LEU A 50 -2.29 -6.40 -4.68
N ALA A 51 -1.38 -6.14 -5.63
CA ALA A 51 -0.41 -7.14 -6.06
C ALA A 51 0.84 -7.09 -5.17
N LEU A 52 1.48 -8.25 -5.02
CA LEU A 52 2.83 -8.30 -4.45
C LEU A 52 3.82 -7.66 -5.43
N GLU A 53 4.48 -6.61 -4.98
CA GLU A 53 5.65 -6.01 -5.63
C GLU A 53 6.91 -6.76 -5.21
N HIS A 54 7.85 -6.90 -6.14
CA HIS A 54 9.13 -7.59 -5.92
C HIS A 54 9.03 -9.03 -5.36
N GLY A 55 7.83 -9.62 -5.45
CA GLY A 55 7.53 -11.01 -5.11
C GLY A 55 7.13 -11.26 -3.65
N ASP A 56 7.26 -10.27 -2.77
CA ASP A 56 7.04 -10.48 -1.32
C ASP A 56 6.53 -9.24 -0.57
N ARG A 57 6.28 -8.12 -1.25
CA ARG A 57 5.95 -6.86 -0.57
C ARG A 57 4.66 -6.25 -1.09
N VAL A 58 3.89 -5.62 -0.21
CA VAL A 58 2.80 -4.72 -0.61
C VAL A 58 3.02 -3.34 -0.02
N HIS A 59 2.62 -2.33 -0.79
CA HIS A 59 2.59 -0.95 -0.34
C HIS A 59 1.18 -0.39 -0.48
N LEU A 60 0.73 0.27 0.57
CA LEU A 60 -0.41 1.16 0.55
C LEU A 60 0.12 2.59 0.69
N VAL A 61 0.06 3.35 -0.39
CA VAL A 61 0.40 4.78 -0.39
C VAL A 61 -0.87 5.59 -0.54
N ARG A 62 -1.09 6.52 0.39
CA ARG A 62 -2.23 7.44 0.38
C ARG A 62 -1.73 8.89 0.52
N PRO A 63 -1.66 9.63 -0.59
CA PRO A 63 -1.61 11.08 -0.54
C PRO A 63 -2.90 11.60 0.10
N GLU A 64 -2.78 12.60 0.98
CA GLU A 64 -3.95 13.25 1.60
C GLU A 64 -4.91 12.26 2.27
N ALA A 65 -4.36 11.31 3.03
CA ALA A 65 -5.15 10.26 3.68
C ALA A 65 -6.26 10.86 4.57
N ALA A 66 -7.51 10.49 4.27
CA ALA A 66 -8.66 10.88 5.08
C ALA A 66 -8.57 10.28 6.50
N PRO A 67 -9.12 10.94 7.54
CA PRO A 67 -9.18 10.38 8.88
C PRO A 67 -9.83 8.99 8.92
N GLY A 68 -9.34 8.13 9.81
CA GLY A 68 -9.86 6.77 10.01
C GLY A 68 -8.76 5.72 10.03
N VAL A 69 -9.15 4.47 9.79
CA VAL A 69 -8.27 3.31 9.78
C VAL A 69 -7.96 2.94 8.34
N HIS A 70 -6.70 3.02 7.95
CA HIS A 70 -6.18 2.49 6.69
C HIS A 70 -5.44 1.21 7.01
N GLY A 71 -5.75 0.14 6.28
CA GLY A 71 -5.19 -1.17 6.60
C GLY A 71 -4.99 -2.04 5.38
N LEU A 72 -4.31 -3.15 5.66
CA LEU A 72 -4.07 -4.25 4.74
C LEU A 72 -4.65 -5.51 5.38
N GLU A 73 -5.37 -6.29 4.59
CA GLU A 73 -5.87 -7.60 4.96
C GLU A 73 -5.40 -8.61 3.91
N TRP A 74 -5.11 -9.84 4.33
CA TRP A 74 -4.68 -10.91 3.45
C TRP A 74 -5.18 -12.28 3.88
N SER A 75 -5.21 -13.22 2.95
CA SER A 75 -5.53 -14.62 3.20
C SER A 75 -4.38 -15.51 2.78
N TRP A 76 -4.17 -16.59 3.52
CA TRP A 76 -3.16 -17.61 3.24
C TRP A 76 -3.74 -18.73 2.36
N PRO A 77 -2.89 -19.50 1.66
CA PRO A 77 -3.31 -20.78 1.09
C PRO A 77 -3.73 -21.73 2.21
N ASP A 78 -4.77 -22.54 1.98
CA ASP A 78 -5.17 -23.66 2.85
C ASP A 78 -4.09 -24.75 2.93
#